data_AF-A0A105TR71-F1
#
_entry.id   AF-A0A105TR71-F1
#
_cell.length_a   1.000
_cell.length_b   1.000
_cell.length_c   1.000
_cell.angle_alpha   90.00
_cell.angle_beta   90.00
_cell.angle_gamma   90.00
#
_symmetry.space_group_name_H-M   'P 1'
#
loop_
_entity.id
_entity.type
_entity.pdbx_description
1 polymer ?
#
loop_
_entity_poly.entity_id
_entity_poly.type
_entity_poly.pdbx_seq_one_letter_code
_entity_poly.pdbx_strand_id
1 'polypeptide(L)'
;MHISFTAHQASGSASCSNLIEYLEKENQLQESNEKFFNSEFQCSKASTGIEGTKVLRDIDTNRGSQNFESSNFYMLNISPSAKELAHMESLAINELDKRGFYEESNRENLYYIEQKEELMKIQMKLYTKDLMNEYATNFGREIYCNEEKLPNTVEKKELNSETDQIFGDYLKEKGIEVDTKEESKSKQWIEVNNIQIIEQKGKSALIQLDLEEKGKATVFVPKTALQLQENGNYKLPENLYNAKVNEVIDKNTLSTIKADFKDVAELKNKDKVFNFSIQDQRFKEPLTYSINEKDLILKKGDYFVSEHLLKEKTNTAIQKAIDKEFGKEKERIYQKLAHKKGFDLSTRPMTGDDLLWYGKIENSRTYKANDKFAVQNKNTIDQINKLEKTNGDKKEIKMLKENLHRDKETGKIIEAGDKKGGIQIHAHVVVSRHDKTMKNPRNKISLSPLANAKESRTQHGEKIGFDRTAFFQKGEKVFDTKFEYDRHKEQTFNHYNQEKKEIKGLKNQITGKAKGKATQFLMKHTGLSEIKQQISPVASIKKELGIVANIPTSLPRGAIDLAFKIVKAINNDIGY
;
A
#
# COMPACT_ATOMS: atom_id res chain seq x y z
N MET A 1 18.90 -0.40 -12.21
CA MET A 1 17.61 -1.12 -12.29
C MET A 1 16.47 -0.19 -11.91
N HIS A 2 15.41 -0.12 -12.72
CA HIS A 2 14.19 0.61 -12.36
C HIS A 2 13.01 -0.35 -12.15
N ILE A 3 12.43 -0.32 -10.95
CA ILE A 3 11.27 -1.13 -10.58
C ILE A 3 10.17 -0.21 -10.04
N SER A 4 8.93 -0.43 -10.45
CA SER A 4 7.81 0.39 -10.00
C SER A 4 6.51 -0.39 -9.86
N PHE A 5 5.70 0.01 -8.89
CA PHE A 5 4.36 -0.52 -8.67
C PHE A 5 3.31 0.47 -9.16
N THR A 6 2.28 -0.04 -9.83
CA THR A 6 1.09 0.72 -10.16
C THR A 6 -0.13 0.10 -9.50
N ALA A 7 -0.85 0.92 -8.72
CA ALA A 7 -2.19 0.59 -8.27
C ALA A 7 -3.19 0.72 -9.40
N HIS A 8 -4.04 -0.30 -9.56
CA HIS A 8 -5.22 -0.19 -10.39
C HIS A 8 -6.30 0.66 -9.69
N GLN A 9 -6.97 1.53 -10.45
CA GLN A 9 -8.05 2.38 -9.97
C GLN A 9 -9.38 1.75 -10.35
N ALA A 10 -10.09 1.19 -9.36
CA ALA A 10 -11.28 0.38 -9.62
C ALA A 10 -12.56 1.19 -9.92
N SER A 11 -12.46 2.51 -10.12
CA SER A 11 -13.61 3.42 -10.28
C SER A 11 -14.43 3.21 -11.56
N GLY A 12 -13.99 2.33 -12.48
CA GLY A 12 -14.81 1.96 -13.63
C GLY A 12 -14.80 0.47 -13.99
N SER A 13 -13.79 -0.28 -13.56
CA SER A 13 -13.84 -1.75 -13.57
C SER A 13 -12.91 -2.25 -12.48
N ALA A 14 -13.25 -3.37 -11.83
CA ALA A 14 -12.34 -4.08 -10.93
C ALA A 14 -11.56 -5.21 -11.64
N SER A 15 -11.90 -5.47 -12.92
CA SER A 15 -11.28 -6.49 -13.77
C SER A 15 -9.93 -6.02 -14.30
N CYS A 16 -9.02 -6.97 -14.54
CA CYS A 16 -7.77 -6.73 -15.25
C CYS A 16 -7.92 -6.75 -16.79
N SER A 17 -9.13 -6.88 -17.34
CA SER A 17 -9.39 -6.97 -18.79
C SER A 17 -8.63 -5.92 -19.61
N ASN A 18 -8.77 -4.64 -19.26
CA ASN A 18 -8.16 -3.53 -20.00
C ASN A 18 -6.63 -3.58 -19.94
N LEU A 19 -6.08 -4.08 -18.82
CA LEU A 19 -4.64 -4.25 -18.68
C LEU A 19 -4.14 -5.41 -19.56
N ILE A 20 -4.84 -6.54 -19.57
CA ILE A 20 -4.46 -7.68 -20.41
C ILE A 20 -4.58 -7.32 -21.89
N GLU A 21 -5.63 -6.64 -22.30
CA GLU A 21 -5.79 -6.12 -23.66
C GLU A 21 -4.64 -5.19 -24.06
N TYR A 22 -4.25 -4.26 -23.17
CA TYR A 22 -3.08 -3.40 -23.38
C TYR A 22 -1.78 -4.18 -23.52
N LEU A 23 -1.57 -5.24 -22.74
CA LEU A 23 -0.38 -6.08 -22.84
C LEU A 23 -0.39 -6.99 -24.08
N GLU A 24 -1.55 -7.26 -24.66
CA GLU A 24 -1.70 -8.05 -25.90
C GLU A 24 -1.58 -7.24 -27.19
N LYS A 25 -1.51 -5.91 -27.11
CA LYS A 25 -1.45 -5.01 -28.28
C LYS A 25 -0.39 -5.39 -29.32
N GLU A 26 0.84 -5.73 -28.91
CA GLU A 26 1.94 -6.07 -29.83
C GLU A 26 1.66 -7.39 -30.57
N ASN A 27 1.00 -8.36 -29.91
CA ASN A 27 0.62 -9.62 -30.54
C ASN A 27 -0.53 -9.44 -31.53
N GLN A 28 -1.50 -8.58 -31.20
CA GLN A 28 -2.63 -8.27 -32.08
C GLN A 28 -2.18 -7.58 -33.38
N LEU A 29 -1.11 -6.79 -33.31
CA LEU A 29 -0.48 -6.14 -34.46
C LEU A 29 0.48 -7.06 -35.24
N GLN A 30 0.60 -8.34 -34.86
CA GLN A 30 1.58 -9.30 -35.40
C GLN A 30 3.04 -8.82 -35.31
N GLU A 31 3.32 -7.84 -34.43
CA GLU A 31 4.68 -7.33 -34.19
C GLU A 31 5.46 -8.24 -33.21
N SER A 32 4.76 -9.15 -32.54
CA SER A 32 5.30 -10.11 -31.58
C SER A 32 4.40 -11.35 -31.47
N ASN A 33 4.92 -12.43 -30.90
CA ASN A 33 4.13 -13.58 -30.45
C ASN A 33 4.47 -13.92 -28.98
N GLU A 34 4.88 -12.92 -28.22
CA GLU A 34 5.29 -13.09 -26.83
C GLU A 34 4.08 -13.46 -25.97
N LYS A 35 4.18 -14.56 -25.23
CA LYS A 35 3.10 -15.04 -24.36
C LYS A 35 3.38 -14.68 -22.90
N PHE A 36 2.34 -14.76 -22.06
CA PHE A 36 2.54 -14.59 -20.63
C PHE A 36 3.33 -15.77 -20.03
N PHE A 37 4.05 -15.50 -18.95
CA PHE A 37 4.79 -16.47 -18.16
C PHE A 37 4.54 -16.27 -16.66
N ASN A 38 4.88 -17.23 -15.82
CA ASN A 38 4.74 -17.14 -14.36
C ASN A 38 5.89 -17.90 -13.66
N SER A 39 5.71 -18.26 -12.38
CA SER A 39 6.70 -18.99 -11.58
C SER A 39 7.10 -20.36 -12.16
N GLU A 40 6.25 -20.96 -12.98
CA GLU A 40 6.44 -22.28 -13.60
C GLU A 40 7.29 -22.22 -14.88
N PHE A 41 7.72 -21.03 -15.32
CA PHE A 41 8.56 -20.86 -16.50
C PHE A 41 9.84 -21.70 -16.43
N GLN A 42 10.13 -22.43 -17.51
CA GLN A 42 11.31 -23.26 -17.71
C GLN A 42 11.93 -22.94 -19.07
N CYS A 43 13.26 -22.75 -19.13
CA CYS A 43 13.96 -22.46 -20.38
C CYS A 43 13.78 -23.55 -21.43
N SER A 44 13.68 -24.81 -21.01
CA SER A 44 13.46 -25.97 -21.90
C SER A 44 12.08 -25.98 -22.58
N LYS A 45 11.14 -25.15 -22.11
CA LYS A 45 9.79 -25.01 -22.64
C LYS A 45 9.48 -23.56 -22.99
N ALA A 46 10.46 -22.84 -23.55
CA ALA A 46 10.31 -21.42 -23.88
C ALA A 46 9.12 -21.13 -24.82
N SER A 47 8.68 -22.11 -25.62
CA SER A 47 7.52 -22.03 -26.51
C SER A 47 6.16 -22.26 -25.84
N THR A 48 6.11 -22.76 -24.60
CA THR A 48 4.83 -22.92 -23.86
C THR A 48 4.50 -21.63 -23.14
N GLY A 49 3.53 -20.91 -23.68
CA GLY A 49 3.06 -19.63 -23.14
C GLY A 49 1.68 -19.71 -22.50
N ILE A 50 1.36 -18.73 -21.65
CA ILE A 50 0.03 -18.57 -21.06
C ILE A 50 -0.75 -17.54 -21.88
N GLU A 51 -1.99 -17.88 -22.26
CA GLU A 51 -2.89 -16.98 -22.97
C GLU A 51 -3.48 -15.91 -22.04
N GLY A 52 -3.67 -14.69 -22.57
CA GLY A 52 -4.26 -13.59 -21.81
C GLY A 52 -5.63 -13.91 -21.20
N THR A 53 -6.45 -14.74 -21.85
CA THR A 53 -7.76 -15.17 -21.33
C THR A 53 -7.66 -15.98 -20.03
N LYS A 54 -6.60 -16.78 -19.88
CA LYS A 54 -6.30 -17.49 -18.64
C LYS A 54 -5.84 -16.53 -17.55
N VAL A 55 -4.95 -15.59 -17.89
CA VAL A 55 -4.47 -14.56 -16.96
C VAL A 55 -5.65 -13.77 -16.38
N LEU A 56 -6.55 -13.31 -17.25
CA LEU A 56 -7.75 -12.57 -16.87
C LEU A 56 -8.59 -13.35 -15.86
N ARG A 57 -8.94 -14.60 -16.20
CA ARG A 57 -9.75 -15.47 -15.33
C ARG A 57 -9.11 -15.67 -13.97
N ASP A 58 -7.83 -16.01 -13.94
CA ASP A 58 -7.15 -16.35 -12.69
C ASP A 58 -7.01 -15.12 -11.78
N ILE A 59 -6.59 -13.97 -12.33
CA ILE A 59 -6.40 -12.75 -11.54
C ILE A 59 -7.74 -12.21 -11.03
N ASP A 60 -8.79 -12.20 -11.85
CA ASP A 60 -10.08 -11.65 -11.46
C ASP A 60 -10.83 -12.51 -10.45
N THR A 61 -10.65 -13.84 -10.48
CA THR A 61 -11.30 -14.77 -9.55
C THR A 61 -10.57 -14.87 -8.20
N ASN A 62 -9.27 -14.56 -8.15
CA ASN A 62 -8.46 -14.67 -6.93
C ASN A 62 -8.65 -13.51 -5.93
N ARG A 63 -9.89 -13.23 -5.50
CA ARG A 63 -10.24 -12.00 -4.75
C ARG A 63 -10.14 -12.08 -3.24
N GLY A 64 -10.04 -13.27 -2.66
CA GLY A 64 -10.19 -13.44 -1.21
C GLY A 64 -11.51 -12.84 -0.73
N SER A 65 -11.51 -12.25 0.46
CA SER A 65 -12.68 -11.55 1.02
C SER A 65 -12.83 -10.09 0.53
N GLN A 66 -12.09 -9.68 -0.50
CA GLN A 66 -12.14 -8.31 -1.02
C GLN A 66 -13.48 -8.03 -1.72
N ASN A 67 -14.07 -6.87 -1.47
CA ASN A 67 -15.30 -6.45 -2.16
C ASN A 67 -15.11 -6.33 -3.69
N PHE A 68 -16.18 -6.46 -4.46
CA PHE A 68 -16.14 -6.44 -5.94
C PHE A 68 -15.77 -5.08 -6.53
N GLU A 69 -15.96 -3.99 -5.78
CA GLU A 69 -15.65 -2.62 -6.22
C GLU A 69 -14.17 -2.24 -6.03
N SER A 70 -13.40 -3.05 -5.32
CA SER A 70 -11.98 -2.79 -5.09
C SER A 70 -11.10 -3.44 -6.15
N SER A 71 -9.92 -2.87 -6.35
CA SER A 71 -8.89 -3.54 -7.12
C SER A 71 -8.40 -4.81 -6.42
N ASN A 72 -8.21 -5.87 -7.21
CA ASN A 72 -7.67 -7.16 -6.79
C ASN A 72 -6.27 -7.46 -7.35
N PHE A 73 -5.62 -6.49 -7.99
CA PHE A 73 -4.30 -6.71 -8.58
C PHE A 73 -3.47 -5.43 -8.61
N TYR A 74 -2.17 -5.63 -8.78
CA TYR A 74 -1.17 -4.60 -8.98
C TYR A 74 -0.41 -4.88 -10.26
N MET A 75 0.12 -3.84 -10.89
CA MET A 75 1.10 -3.98 -11.95
C MET A 75 2.48 -3.62 -11.43
N LEU A 76 3.42 -4.53 -11.59
CA LEU A 76 4.84 -4.35 -11.33
C LEU A 76 5.57 -4.19 -12.67
N ASN A 77 6.24 -3.07 -12.86
CA ASN A 77 7.09 -2.85 -14.04
C ASN A 77 8.54 -3.02 -13.64
N ILE A 78 9.26 -3.83 -14.42
CA ILE A 78 10.67 -4.15 -14.22
C ILE A 78 11.41 -3.68 -15.47
N SER A 79 12.34 -2.75 -15.30
CA SER A 79 12.97 -2.02 -16.40
C SER A 79 14.46 -1.90 -16.13
N PRO A 80 15.29 -2.79 -16.69
CA PRO A 80 16.73 -2.62 -16.65
C PRO A 80 17.12 -1.30 -17.34
N SER A 81 18.19 -0.69 -16.86
CA SER A 81 18.80 0.51 -17.43
C SER A 81 19.54 0.17 -18.73
N ALA A 82 19.88 1.18 -19.52
CA ALA A 82 20.62 0.97 -20.77
C ALA A 82 21.93 0.19 -20.58
N LYS A 83 22.67 0.44 -19.49
CA LYS A 83 23.90 -0.29 -19.16
C LYS A 83 23.64 -1.75 -18.80
N GLU A 84 22.58 -2.00 -18.03
CA GLU A 84 22.16 -3.36 -17.68
C GLU A 84 21.68 -4.14 -18.90
N LEU A 85 20.96 -3.49 -19.82
CA LEU A 85 20.52 -4.10 -21.08
C LEU A 85 21.69 -4.43 -22.01
N ALA A 86 22.67 -3.53 -22.12
CA ALA A 86 23.90 -3.78 -22.89
C ALA A 86 24.69 -4.98 -22.33
N HIS A 87 24.72 -5.13 -21.00
CA HIS A 87 25.34 -6.29 -20.36
C HIS A 87 24.56 -7.59 -20.63
N MET A 88 23.22 -7.56 -20.55
CA MET A 88 22.41 -8.73 -20.93
C MET A 88 22.60 -9.11 -22.40
N GLU A 89 22.77 -8.11 -23.27
CA GLU A 89 23.06 -8.33 -24.69
C GLU A 89 24.41 -8.99 -24.90
N SER A 90 25.47 -8.53 -24.22
CA SER A 90 26.80 -9.15 -24.32
C SER A 90 26.78 -10.61 -23.84
N LEU A 91 26.03 -10.92 -22.78
CA LEU A 91 25.81 -12.29 -22.34
C LEU A 91 25.08 -13.15 -23.39
N ALA A 92 24.08 -12.58 -24.06
CA ALA A 92 23.37 -13.27 -25.13
C ALA A 92 24.29 -13.56 -26.33
N ILE A 93 25.09 -12.56 -26.77
CA ILE A 93 26.06 -12.71 -27.85
C ILE A 93 27.09 -13.79 -27.51
N ASN A 94 27.69 -13.73 -26.31
CA ASN A 94 28.64 -14.74 -25.86
C ASN A 94 28.04 -16.16 -25.85
N GLU A 95 26.76 -16.30 -25.54
CA GLU A 95 26.06 -17.59 -25.57
C GLU A 95 25.82 -18.08 -27.01
N LEU A 96 25.52 -17.18 -27.95
CA LEU A 96 25.41 -17.50 -29.37
C LEU A 96 26.76 -17.91 -29.96
N ASP A 97 27.83 -17.18 -29.63
CA ASP A 97 29.19 -17.49 -30.07
C ASP A 97 29.61 -18.89 -29.60
N LYS A 98 29.33 -19.25 -28.34
CA LYS A 98 29.58 -20.61 -27.79
C LYS A 98 28.82 -21.70 -28.55
N ARG A 99 27.69 -21.36 -29.18
CA ARG A 99 26.87 -22.26 -30.00
C ARG A 99 27.27 -22.24 -31.48
N GLY A 100 28.31 -21.50 -31.85
CA GLY A 100 28.81 -21.39 -33.22
C GLY A 100 28.09 -20.33 -34.08
N PHE A 101 27.31 -19.44 -33.47
CA PHE A 101 26.64 -18.33 -34.16
C PHE A 101 27.40 -17.03 -33.91
N TYR A 102 28.35 -16.70 -34.78
CA TYR A 102 29.23 -15.54 -34.61
C TYR A 102 28.60 -14.22 -35.05
N GLU A 103 28.76 -13.16 -34.25
CA GLU A 103 28.19 -11.82 -34.52
C GLU A 103 28.71 -11.20 -35.83
N GLU A 104 30.02 -11.17 -36.03
CA GLU A 104 30.65 -10.47 -37.17
C GLU A 104 30.15 -10.99 -38.53
N SER A 105 29.87 -12.29 -38.64
CA SER A 105 29.35 -12.91 -39.86
C SER A 105 27.83 -12.78 -40.02
N ASN A 106 27.10 -12.41 -38.97
CA ASN A 106 25.64 -12.50 -38.92
C ASN A 106 24.95 -11.23 -38.42
N ARG A 107 25.65 -10.09 -38.35
CA ARG A 107 25.12 -8.85 -37.77
C ARG A 107 23.83 -8.34 -38.42
N GLU A 108 23.67 -8.58 -39.72
CA GLU A 108 22.47 -8.27 -40.50
C GLU A 108 21.55 -9.48 -40.71
N ASN A 109 21.93 -10.65 -40.20
CA ASN A 109 21.15 -11.88 -40.31
C ASN A 109 19.97 -11.82 -39.35
N LEU A 110 18.76 -11.76 -39.91
CA LEU A 110 17.52 -11.72 -39.15
C LEU A 110 17.41 -12.86 -38.13
N TYR A 111 17.81 -14.07 -38.50
CA TYR A 111 17.78 -15.22 -37.60
C TYR A 111 18.68 -15.00 -36.37
N TYR A 112 19.89 -14.48 -36.56
CA TYR A 112 20.80 -14.18 -35.45
C TYR A 112 20.21 -13.12 -34.51
N ILE A 113 19.62 -12.06 -35.07
CA ILE A 113 18.96 -11.01 -34.30
C ILE A 113 17.81 -11.59 -33.47
N GLU A 114 16.96 -12.42 -34.07
CA GLU A 114 15.86 -13.10 -33.38
C GLU A 114 16.37 -14.01 -32.25
N GLN A 115 17.41 -14.82 -32.49
CA GLN A 115 17.97 -15.68 -31.45
C GLN A 115 18.56 -14.88 -30.28
N LYS A 116 19.24 -13.77 -30.58
CA LYS A 116 19.78 -12.87 -29.55
C LYS A 116 18.66 -12.27 -28.71
N GLU A 117 17.61 -11.76 -29.36
CA GLU A 117 16.44 -11.20 -28.66
C GLU A 117 15.74 -12.25 -27.79
N GLU A 118 15.54 -13.47 -28.28
CA GLU A 118 14.94 -14.56 -27.50
C GLU A 118 15.78 -14.93 -26.27
N LEU A 119 17.11 -14.98 -26.38
CA LEU A 119 17.98 -15.17 -25.23
C LEU A 119 17.83 -14.04 -24.20
N MET A 120 17.77 -12.79 -24.63
CA MET A 120 17.54 -11.66 -23.72
C MET A 120 16.16 -11.71 -23.06
N LYS A 121 15.11 -12.15 -23.76
CA LYS A 121 13.78 -12.39 -23.17
C LYS A 121 13.84 -13.49 -22.11
N ILE A 122 14.53 -14.59 -22.38
CA ILE A 122 14.71 -15.68 -21.41
C ILE A 122 15.45 -15.17 -20.16
N GLN A 123 16.53 -14.41 -20.34
CA GLN A 123 17.24 -13.77 -19.23
C GLN A 123 16.28 -12.90 -18.39
N MET A 124 15.45 -12.07 -19.04
CA MET A 124 14.48 -11.21 -18.36
C MET A 124 13.38 -11.99 -17.62
N LYS A 125 12.88 -13.10 -18.19
CA LYS A 125 11.91 -14.01 -17.55
C LYS A 125 12.48 -14.63 -16.28
N LEU A 126 13.72 -15.13 -16.35
CA LEU A 126 14.41 -15.72 -15.20
C LEU A 126 14.68 -14.69 -14.10
N TYR A 127 15.15 -13.49 -14.46
CA TYR A 127 15.33 -12.40 -13.50
C TYR A 127 14.00 -12.00 -12.83
N THR A 128 12.92 -11.92 -13.61
CA THR A 128 11.58 -11.62 -13.08
C THR A 128 11.13 -12.65 -12.06
N LYS A 129 11.36 -13.95 -12.32
CA LYS A 129 11.04 -15.03 -11.39
C LYS A 129 11.78 -14.87 -10.06
N ASP A 130 13.09 -14.64 -10.11
CA ASP A 130 13.91 -14.45 -8.91
C ASP A 130 13.48 -13.20 -8.13
N LEU A 131 13.13 -12.13 -8.84
CA LEU A 131 12.59 -10.92 -8.22
C LEU A 131 11.22 -11.17 -7.54
N MET A 132 10.37 -12.02 -8.10
CA MET A 132 9.08 -12.37 -7.49
C MET A 132 9.24 -13.23 -6.21
N ASN A 133 10.33 -13.98 -6.08
CA ASN A 133 10.69 -14.60 -4.79
C ASN A 133 11.04 -13.53 -3.74
N GLU A 134 11.84 -12.52 -4.11
CA GLU A 134 12.12 -11.39 -3.21
C GLU A 134 10.86 -10.58 -2.88
N TYR A 135 9.90 -10.52 -3.80
CA TYR A 135 8.60 -9.88 -3.56
C TYR A 135 7.82 -10.62 -2.48
N ALA A 136 7.73 -11.96 -2.54
CA ALA A 136 7.08 -12.77 -1.53
C ALA A 136 7.76 -12.64 -0.16
N THR A 137 9.08 -12.84 -0.10
CA THR A 137 9.82 -12.85 1.18
C THR A 137 9.80 -11.49 1.88
N ASN A 138 9.67 -10.38 1.14
CA ASN A 138 9.61 -9.03 1.71
C ASN A 138 8.43 -8.84 2.66
N PHE A 139 7.29 -9.51 2.40
CA PHE A 139 6.12 -9.46 3.26
C PHE A 139 6.36 -10.14 4.62
N GLY A 140 7.27 -11.11 4.70
CA GLY A 140 7.54 -11.86 5.94
C GLY A 140 6.29 -12.57 6.48
N ARG A 141 5.48 -13.12 5.57
CA ARG A 141 4.23 -13.83 5.88
C ARG A 141 4.45 -15.33 5.88
N GLU A 142 3.71 -16.01 6.74
CA GLU A 142 3.62 -17.45 6.76
C GLU A 142 2.28 -17.91 6.19
N ILE A 143 2.28 -19.10 5.58
CA ILE A 143 1.11 -19.73 4.99
C ILE A 143 0.89 -21.08 5.69
N TYR A 144 -0.37 -21.42 5.95
CA TYR A 144 -0.73 -22.74 6.47
C TYR A 144 -0.38 -23.85 5.48
N CYS A 145 0.19 -24.95 5.96
CA CYS A 145 0.55 -26.07 5.12
C CYS A 145 -0.70 -26.81 4.61
N ASN A 146 -1.75 -26.93 5.44
CA ASN A 146 -2.88 -27.84 5.21
C ASN A 146 -4.23 -27.15 5.45
N GLU A 147 -4.78 -26.48 4.43
CA GLU A 147 -6.04 -25.73 4.57
C GLU A 147 -7.22 -26.59 5.02
N GLU A 148 -7.33 -27.82 4.50
CA GLU A 148 -8.44 -28.73 4.78
C GLU A 148 -8.47 -29.22 6.24
N LYS A 149 -7.36 -29.03 6.97
CA LYS A 149 -7.24 -29.33 8.40
C LYS A 149 -7.29 -28.09 9.28
N LEU A 150 -7.67 -26.92 8.74
CA LEU A 150 -7.91 -25.73 9.52
C LEU A 150 -9.31 -25.75 10.15
N PRO A 151 -9.46 -25.25 11.38
CA PRO A 151 -10.77 -25.13 11.99
C PRO A 151 -11.64 -24.12 11.23
N ASN A 152 -12.90 -24.48 11.01
CA ASN A 152 -13.89 -23.58 10.44
C ASN A 152 -14.29 -22.47 11.44
N THR A 153 -15.20 -21.58 11.04
CA THR A 153 -15.58 -20.42 11.87
C THR A 153 -16.23 -20.81 13.21
N VAL A 154 -17.01 -21.89 13.25
CA VAL A 154 -17.66 -22.40 14.47
C VAL A 154 -16.64 -23.08 15.37
N GLU A 155 -15.85 -24.01 14.82
CA GLU A 155 -14.80 -24.72 15.53
C GLU A 155 -13.74 -23.78 16.11
N LYS A 156 -13.37 -22.72 15.36
CA LYS A 156 -12.45 -21.68 15.84
C LYS A 156 -13.02 -20.92 17.04
N LYS A 157 -14.32 -20.65 17.05
CA LYS A 157 -14.99 -19.99 18.18
C LYS A 157 -15.00 -20.90 19.42
N GLU A 158 -15.29 -22.18 19.25
CA GLU A 158 -15.24 -23.18 20.32
C GLU A 158 -13.83 -23.34 20.88
N LEU A 159 -12.83 -23.51 20.00
CA LEU A 159 -11.41 -23.58 20.39
C LEU A 159 -10.97 -22.35 21.18
N ASN A 160 -11.34 -21.14 20.72
CA ASN A 160 -11.04 -19.91 21.44
C ASN A 160 -11.70 -19.88 22.82
N SER A 161 -12.97 -20.29 22.92
CA SER A 161 -13.69 -20.32 24.20
C SER A 161 -13.06 -21.29 25.19
N GLU A 162 -12.69 -22.50 24.76
CA GLU A 162 -12.00 -23.48 25.59
C GLU A 162 -10.58 -23.01 25.98
N THR A 163 -9.88 -22.36 25.04
CA THR A 163 -8.57 -21.75 25.30
C THR A 163 -8.66 -20.66 26.35
N ASP A 164 -9.66 -19.78 26.25
CA ASP A 164 -9.85 -18.67 27.19
C ASP A 164 -10.18 -19.19 28.59
N GLN A 165 -10.96 -20.27 28.71
CA GLN A 165 -11.21 -20.93 30.01
C GLN A 165 -9.94 -21.49 30.63
N ILE A 166 -9.20 -22.33 29.90
CA ILE A 166 -7.96 -22.95 30.39
C ILE A 166 -6.89 -21.88 30.71
N PHE A 167 -6.79 -20.86 29.85
CA PHE A 167 -5.87 -19.75 30.07
C PHE A 167 -6.27 -18.89 31.28
N GLY A 168 -7.57 -18.69 31.51
CA GLY A 168 -8.09 -18.02 32.70
C GLY A 168 -7.70 -18.76 33.99
N ASP A 169 -7.84 -20.08 34.01
CA ASP A 169 -7.43 -20.89 35.16
C ASP A 169 -5.90 -20.86 35.36
N TYR A 170 -5.12 -20.91 34.27
CA TYR A 170 -3.67 -20.70 34.33
C TYR A 170 -3.28 -19.34 34.92
N LEU A 171 -3.99 -18.27 34.59
CA LEU A 171 -3.74 -16.94 35.16
C LEU A 171 -4.09 -16.89 36.66
N LYS A 172 -5.18 -17.54 37.10
CA LYS A 172 -5.53 -17.66 38.51
C LYS A 172 -4.44 -18.39 39.31
N GLU A 173 -3.88 -19.47 38.76
CA GLU A 173 -2.74 -20.17 39.37
C GLU A 173 -1.49 -19.27 39.53
N LYS A 174 -1.35 -18.25 38.69
CA LYS A 174 -0.31 -17.22 38.78
C LYS A 174 -0.68 -16.03 39.68
N GLY A 175 -1.83 -16.07 40.34
CA GLY A 175 -2.33 -14.97 41.18
C GLY A 175 -2.83 -13.77 40.37
N ILE A 176 -3.18 -13.98 39.09
CA ILE A 176 -3.69 -12.94 38.20
C ILE A 176 -5.19 -13.15 38.02
N GLU A 177 -5.98 -12.45 38.82
CA GLU A 177 -7.42 -12.32 38.58
C GLU A 177 -7.65 -11.18 37.57
N VAL A 178 -8.26 -11.54 36.44
CA VAL A 178 -8.76 -10.58 35.47
C VAL A 178 -10.26 -10.49 35.69
N ASP A 179 -10.78 -9.26 35.85
CA ASP A 179 -12.22 -9.00 35.75
C ASP A 179 -12.68 -9.39 34.34
N THR A 180 -13.00 -10.66 34.15
CA THR A 180 -13.74 -11.10 33.00
C THR A 180 -15.07 -10.37 33.07
N LYS A 181 -15.35 -9.53 32.07
CA LYS A 181 -16.71 -9.06 31.79
C LYS A 181 -17.56 -10.27 31.41
N GLU A 182 -17.82 -11.15 32.36
CA GLU A 182 -19.02 -11.94 32.36
C GLU A 182 -20.14 -10.93 32.59
N GLU A 183 -20.60 -10.30 31.50
CA GLU A 183 -22.01 -9.96 31.41
C GLU A 183 -22.75 -11.31 31.45
N SER A 184 -22.87 -11.89 32.65
CA SER A 184 -23.82 -12.97 32.89
C SER A 184 -25.14 -12.41 32.40
N LYS A 185 -25.68 -12.97 31.32
CA LYS A 185 -27.00 -12.57 30.84
C LYS A 185 -27.98 -13.00 31.91
N SER A 186 -28.21 -12.13 32.89
CA SER A 186 -29.26 -12.36 33.85
C SER A 186 -30.56 -12.51 33.06
N LYS A 187 -31.31 -13.58 33.36
CA LYS A 187 -32.67 -13.76 32.83
C LYS A 187 -33.66 -12.84 33.54
N GLN A 188 -33.24 -12.14 34.59
CA GLN A 188 -34.05 -11.21 35.36
C GLN A 188 -34.07 -9.84 34.68
N TRP A 189 -35.28 -9.31 34.53
CA TRP A 189 -35.56 -8.02 33.94
C TRP A 189 -36.05 -7.08 35.03
N ILE A 190 -35.57 -5.83 35.01
CA ILE A 190 -36.08 -4.77 35.86
C ILE A 190 -37.03 -3.91 35.03
N GLU A 191 -38.20 -3.62 35.60
CA GLU A 191 -39.08 -2.57 35.10
C GLU A 191 -38.52 -1.22 35.51
N VAL A 192 -38.24 -0.39 34.53
CA VAL A 192 -37.64 0.92 34.78
C VAL A 192 -38.66 1.96 34.35
N ASN A 193 -39.28 2.57 35.36
CA ASN A 193 -40.32 3.56 35.15
C ASN A 193 -39.74 4.80 34.45
N ASN A 194 -40.49 5.35 33.49
CA ASN A 194 -40.20 6.65 32.88
C ASN A 194 -38.87 6.76 32.10
N ILE A 195 -38.39 5.68 31.47
CA ILE A 195 -37.26 5.77 30.53
C ILE A 195 -37.62 6.70 29.37
N GLN A 196 -36.95 7.86 29.30
CA GLN A 196 -37.01 8.75 28.15
C GLN A 196 -35.86 8.44 27.20
N ILE A 197 -36.18 8.07 25.96
CA ILE A 197 -35.18 7.93 24.89
C ILE A 197 -34.86 9.32 24.35
N ILE A 198 -33.64 9.79 24.59
CA ILE A 198 -33.18 11.12 24.20
C ILE A 198 -32.66 11.10 22.76
N GLU A 199 -31.88 10.08 22.41
CA GLU A 199 -31.25 9.96 21.09
C GLU A 199 -31.13 8.49 20.70
N GLN A 200 -31.20 8.19 19.41
CA GLN A 200 -30.90 6.87 18.88
C GLN A 200 -29.73 6.94 17.89
N LYS A 201 -28.66 6.18 18.16
CA LYS A 201 -27.45 6.17 17.34
C LYS A 201 -27.03 4.76 16.99
N GLY A 202 -27.23 4.37 15.73
CA GLY A 202 -26.90 3.03 15.24
C GLY A 202 -27.65 1.93 16.00
N LYS A 203 -26.89 1.00 16.61
CA LYS A 203 -27.43 -0.11 17.43
C LYS A 203 -27.68 0.25 18.91
N SER A 204 -27.45 1.50 19.30
CA SER A 204 -27.60 1.96 20.68
C SER A 204 -28.64 3.09 20.81
N ALA A 205 -29.22 3.23 22.00
CA ALA A 205 -30.09 4.32 22.38
C ALA A 205 -29.51 5.03 23.62
N LEU A 206 -29.56 6.36 23.63
CA LEU A 206 -29.29 7.19 24.79
C LEU A 206 -30.59 7.31 25.59
N ILE A 207 -30.58 6.79 26.81
CA ILE A 207 -31.74 6.82 27.70
C ILE A 207 -31.44 7.65 28.94
N GLN A 208 -32.47 8.27 29.51
CA GLN A 208 -32.41 8.80 30.85
C GLN A 208 -32.79 7.71 31.85
N LEU A 209 -31.86 7.36 32.74
CA LEU A 209 -32.11 6.49 33.89
C LEU A 209 -32.33 7.33 35.13
N ASP A 210 -33.32 6.94 35.92
CA ASP A 210 -33.52 7.45 37.27
C ASP A 210 -32.71 6.59 38.23
N LEU A 211 -31.73 7.18 38.92
CA LEU A 211 -30.81 6.49 39.83
C LEU A 211 -31.26 6.65 41.29
N GLU A 212 -32.57 6.70 41.52
CA GLU A 212 -33.20 6.90 42.83
C GLU A 212 -32.62 8.11 43.57
N GLU A 213 -31.97 7.91 44.73
CA GLU A 213 -31.41 8.97 45.58
C GLU A 213 -30.28 9.79 44.92
N LYS A 214 -29.76 9.34 43.78
CA LYS A 214 -28.64 9.98 43.06
C LYS A 214 -29.08 10.79 41.84
N GLY A 215 -30.38 10.93 41.61
CA GLY A 215 -30.96 11.74 40.54
C GLY A 215 -30.92 11.06 39.16
N LYS A 216 -31.11 11.85 38.10
CA LYS A 216 -31.23 11.32 36.71
C LYS A 216 -29.92 11.42 35.96
N ALA A 217 -29.55 10.35 35.24
CA ALA A 217 -28.35 10.30 34.40
C ALA A 217 -28.66 9.78 33.00
N THR A 218 -27.85 10.19 32.02
CA THR A 218 -28.00 9.74 30.63
C THR A 218 -26.97 8.67 30.29
N VAL A 219 -27.42 7.52 29.79
CA VAL A 219 -26.54 6.39 29.46
C VAL A 219 -26.88 5.76 28.11
N PHE A 220 -25.87 5.23 27.43
CA PHE A 220 -26.07 4.45 26.21
C PHE A 220 -26.33 2.98 26.55
N VAL A 221 -27.42 2.44 26.00
CA VAL A 221 -27.79 1.02 26.06
C VAL A 221 -28.03 0.44 24.66
N PRO A 222 -27.81 -0.87 24.45
CA PRO A 222 -28.18 -1.52 23.18
C PRO A 222 -29.70 -1.44 22.94
N LYS A 223 -30.12 -1.12 21.71
CA LYS A 223 -31.55 -1.07 21.36
C LYS A 223 -32.25 -2.40 21.59
N THR A 224 -31.54 -3.51 21.38
CA THR A 224 -32.05 -4.87 21.59
C THR A 224 -32.29 -5.21 23.06
N ALA A 225 -31.73 -4.43 23.99
CA ALA A 225 -31.91 -4.63 25.42
C ALA A 225 -33.14 -3.89 25.97
N LEU A 226 -33.72 -2.95 25.22
CA LEU A 226 -34.94 -2.22 25.60
C LEU A 226 -36.17 -2.97 25.09
N GLN A 227 -37.08 -3.34 26.00
CA GLN A 227 -38.37 -3.92 25.61
C GLN A 227 -39.52 -3.05 26.14
N LEU A 228 -40.36 -2.56 25.24
CA LEU A 228 -41.56 -1.78 25.57
C LEU A 228 -42.63 -2.69 26.18
N GLN A 229 -43.28 -2.22 27.24
CA GLN A 229 -44.35 -2.91 27.95
C GLN A 229 -45.72 -2.29 27.60
N GLU A 230 -46.80 -3.04 27.84
CA GLU A 230 -48.18 -2.62 27.52
C GLU A 230 -48.62 -1.35 28.28
N ASN A 231 -48.01 -1.08 29.44
CA ASN A 231 -48.21 0.12 30.25
C ASN A 231 -47.44 1.36 29.73
N GLY A 232 -46.70 1.24 28.62
CA GLY A 232 -45.90 2.31 28.03
C GLY A 232 -44.48 2.47 28.61
N ASN A 233 -44.09 1.67 29.60
CA ASN A 233 -42.74 1.66 30.20
C ASN A 233 -41.77 0.74 29.45
N TYR A 234 -40.48 0.83 29.78
CA TYR A 234 -39.45 -0.07 29.25
C TYR A 234 -38.91 -0.98 30.35
N LYS A 235 -38.62 -2.23 29.99
CA LYS A 235 -37.80 -3.14 30.81
C LYS A 235 -36.39 -3.30 30.23
N LEU A 236 -35.43 -3.46 31.14
CA LEU A 236 -34.01 -3.68 30.85
C LEU A 236 -33.51 -4.92 31.63
N PRO A 237 -32.50 -5.66 31.10
CA PRO A 237 -31.83 -6.70 31.89
C PRO A 237 -31.21 -6.10 33.16
N GLU A 238 -31.44 -6.74 34.31
CA GLU A 238 -31.00 -6.25 35.63
C GLU A 238 -29.49 -6.01 35.70
N ASN A 239 -28.71 -6.94 35.17
CA ASN A 239 -27.26 -6.84 35.07
C ASN A 239 -26.81 -5.60 34.29
N LEU A 240 -27.49 -5.29 33.18
CA LEU A 240 -27.19 -4.13 32.36
C LEU A 240 -27.56 -2.83 33.08
N TYR A 241 -28.70 -2.81 33.77
CA TYR A 241 -29.10 -1.67 34.60
C TYR A 241 -28.06 -1.40 35.69
N ASN A 242 -27.73 -2.39 36.51
CA ASN A 242 -26.75 -2.26 37.60
C ASN A 242 -25.37 -1.86 37.09
N ALA A 243 -24.92 -2.43 35.96
CA ALA A 243 -23.66 -2.04 35.33
C ALA A 243 -23.66 -0.57 34.90
N LYS A 244 -24.77 -0.06 34.37
CA LYS A 244 -24.90 1.34 33.93
C LYS A 244 -25.02 2.31 35.12
N VAL A 245 -25.70 1.91 36.18
CA VAL A 245 -25.76 2.65 37.45
C VAL A 245 -24.34 2.81 38.01
N ASN A 246 -23.59 1.71 38.12
CA ASN A 246 -22.20 1.72 38.59
C ASN A 246 -21.29 2.54 37.66
N GLU A 247 -21.46 2.44 36.34
CA GLU A 247 -20.73 3.28 35.38
C GLU A 247 -20.93 4.78 35.63
N VAL A 248 -22.16 5.21 35.93
CA VAL A 248 -22.45 6.61 36.24
C VAL A 248 -21.82 7.03 37.58
N ILE A 249 -21.94 6.19 38.60
CA ILE A 249 -21.33 6.46 39.92
C ILE A 249 -19.81 6.60 39.78
N ASP A 250 -19.16 5.66 39.10
CA ASP A 250 -17.72 5.64 38.88
C ASP A 250 -17.24 6.84 38.05
N LYS A 251 -18.06 7.33 37.11
CA LYS A 251 -17.76 8.54 36.33
C LYS A 251 -17.79 9.82 37.17
N ASN A 252 -18.65 9.87 38.17
CA ASN A 252 -18.82 11.02 39.05
C ASN A 252 -17.95 10.93 40.33
N THR A 253 -17.32 9.79 40.58
CA THR A 253 -16.43 9.58 41.73
C THR A 253 -14.98 9.85 41.33
N LEU A 254 -14.32 10.77 42.03
CA LEU A 254 -12.90 11.05 41.81
C LEU A 254 -12.03 10.10 42.62
N SER A 255 -11.13 9.41 41.94
CA SER A 255 -10.12 8.53 42.52
C SER A 255 -8.73 9.14 42.37
N THR A 256 -7.91 9.01 43.41
CA THR A 256 -6.50 9.38 43.37
C THR A 256 -5.71 8.35 42.55
N ILE A 257 -4.81 8.82 41.70
CA ILE A 257 -3.88 7.98 40.96
C ILE A 257 -2.76 7.54 41.90
N LYS A 258 -2.79 6.27 42.29
CA LYS A 258 -1.74 5.62 43.10
C LYS A 258 -0.66 5.00 42.21
N ALA A 259 -0.04 5.82 41.36
CA ALA A 259 0.98 5.39 40.41
C ALA A 259 2.05 6.48 40.27
N ASP A 260 3.28 6.07 39.99
CA ASP A 260 4.42 6.95 39.82
C ASP A 260 4.29 7.75 38.52
N PHE A 261 4.40 9.07 38.60
CA PHE A 261 4.44 9.94 37.43
C PHE A 261 5.76 9.75 36.67
N LYS A 262 5.69 9.57 35.35
CA LYS A 262 6.88 9.46 34.48
C LYS A 262 7.21 10.77 33.78
N ASP A 263 6.35 11.17 32.85
CA ASP A 263 6.55 12.32 31.98
C ASP A 263 5.23 12.82 31.37
N VAL A 264 5.33 13.91 30.62
CA VAL A 264 4.25 14.44 29.79
C VAL A 264 4.66 14.35 28.33
N ALA A 265 3.80 13.75 27.50
CA ALA A 265 3.97 13.69 26.05
C ALA A 265 2.97 14.60 25.35
N GLU A 266 3.41 15.32 24.31
CA GLU A 266 2.54 16.11 23.44
C GLU A 266 2.15 15.28 22.21
N LEU A 267 0.85 15.07 22.01
CA LEU A 267 0.31 14.35 20.87
C LEU A 267 0.34 15.22 19.60
N LYS A 268 0.19 14.60 18.42
CA LYS A 268 0.18 15.31 17.13
C LYS A 268 -0.91 16.38 17.00
N ASN A 269 -1.98 16.27 17.78
CA ASN A 269 -3.06 17.24 17.87
C ASN A 269 -2.82 18.33 18.93
N LYS A 270 -1.62 18.39 19.54
CA LYS A 270 -1.22 19.28 20.64
C LYS A 270 -1.88 19.01 22.00
N ASP A 271 -2.61 17.91 22.15
CA ASP A 271 -3.10 17.49 23.46
C ASP A 271 -1.94 16.95 24.29
N LYS A 272 -1.89 17.31 25.57
CA LYS A 272 -0.92 16.77 26.52
C LYS A 272 -1.46 15.53 27.20
N VAL A 273 -0.59 14.55 27.38
CA VAL A 273 -0.89 13.28 28.04
C VAL A 273 0.15 13.01 29.11
N PHE A 274 -0.32 12.69 30.32
CA PHE A 274 0.51 12.35 31.47
C PHE A 274 0.66 10.84 31.55
N ASN A 275 1.89 10.36 31.65
CA ASN A 275 2.23 8.95 31.70
C ASN A 275 2.53 8.51 33.14
N PHE A 276 1.94 7.38 33.53
CA PHE A 276 2.06 6.81 34.87
C PHE A 276 2.62 5.38 34.81
N SER A 277 3.30 4.98 35.89
CA SER A 277 3.84 3.64 36.12
C SER A 277 3.33 3.10 37.44
N ILE A 278 2.97 1.83 37.48
CA ILE A 278 2.73 1.14 38.75
C ILE A 278 3.48 -0.19 38.75
N GLN A 279 4.29 -0.41 39.79
CA GLN A 279 4.91 -1.70 40.01
C GLN A 279 3.85 -2.65 40.55
N ASP A 280 3.55 -3.70 39.79
CA ASP A 280 2.60 -4.74 40.17
C ASP A 280 3.39 -6.04 40.35
N GLN A 281 3.24 -6.69 41.51
CA GLN A 281 3.98 -7.90 41.84
C GLN A 281 3.63 -9.09 40.93
N ARG A 282 2.48 -9.02 40.24
CA ARG A 282 2.01 -10.06 39.32
C ARG A 282 2.75 -10.08 37.98
N PHE A 283 3.46 -9.00 37.64
CA PHE A 283 4.15 -8.84 36.35
C PHE A 283 5.61 -8.49 36.55
N LYS A 284 6.48 -8.94 35.64
CA LYS A 284 7.91 -8.61 35.70
C LYS A 284 8.19 -7.14 35.40
N GLU A 285 7.42 -6.57 34.49
CA GLU A 285 7.56 -5.18 34.10
C GLU A 285 6.46 -4.31 34.74
N PRO A 286 6.75 -3.04 35.06
CA PRO A 286 5.75 -2.11 35.56
C PRO A 286 4.60 -1.91 34.56
N LEU A 287 3.38 -1.83 35.07
CA LEU A 287 2.22 -1.46 34.26
C LEU A 287 2.29 0.03 33.92
N THR A 288 2.05 0.38 32.67
CA THR A 288 2.06 1.77 32.22
C THR A 288 0.75 2.15 31.57
N TYR A 289 0.24 3.34 31.90
CA TYR A 289 -0.93 3.91 31.27
C TYR A 289 -0.82 5.43 31.21
N SER A 290 -1.68 6.01 30.37
CA SER A 290 -1.62 7.43 30.02
C SER A 290 -3.01 8.06 30.16
N ILE A 291 -3.06 9.27 30.70
CA ILE A 291 -4.30 10.03 30.91
C ILE A 291 -4.14 11.43 30.31
N ASN A 292 -5.16 11.91 29.60
CA ASN A 292 -5.12 13.26 29.01
C ASN A 292 -5.17 14.31 30.12
N GLU A 293 -4.50 15.44 29.88
CA GLU A 293 -4.50 16.60 30.79
C GLU A 293 -5.93 17.06 31.14
N LYS A 294 -6.84 17.08 30.16
CA LYS A 294 -8.24 17.50 30.34
C LYS A 294 -9.04 16.63 31.31
N ASP A 295 -8.63 15.38 31.50
CA ASP A 295 -9.33 14.40 32.35
C ASP A 295 -8.68 14.32 33.75
N LEU A 296 -7.55 15.02 33.96
CA LEU A 296 -6.78 15.05 35.20
C LEU A 296 -7.11 16.27 36.04
N ILE A 297 -7.21 16.05 37.34
CA ILE A 297 -7.38 17.11 38.32
C ILE A 297 -6.21 17.05 39.29
N LEU A 298 -5.40 18.12 39.34
CA LEU A 298 -4.31 18.24 40.30
C LEU A 298 -4.80 18.95 41.56
N LYS A 299 -4.73 18.27 42.72
CA LYS A 299 -5.02 18.89 44.02
C LYS A 299 -3.92 18.56 45.01
N LYS A 300 -3.30 19.59 45.60
CA LYS A 300 -2.28 19.45 46.65
C LYS A 300 -1.10 18.53 46.28
N GLY A 301 -0.73 18.49 45.00
CA GLY A 301 0.37 17.64 44.50
C GLY A 301 -0.05 16.24 44.02
N ASP A 302 -1.28 15.83 44.30
CA ASP A 302 -1.82 14.53 43.88
C ASP A 302 -2.67 14.66 42.62
N TYR A 303 -2.61 13.63 41.77
CA TYR A 303 -3.42 13.52 40.55
C TYR A 303 -4.70 12.74 40.81
N PHE A 304 -5.83 13.30 40.37
CA PHE A 304 -7.16 12.69 40.46
C PHE A 304 -7.77 12.54 39.07
N VAL A 305 -8.57 11.50 38.92
CA VAL A 305 -9.33 11.20 37.69
C VAL A 305 -10.64 10.50 38.08
N SER A 306 -11.62 10.42 37.17
CA SER A 306 -12.80 9.60 37.44
C SER A 306 -12.41 8.13 37.66
N GLU A 307 -13.06 7.49 38.62
CA GLU A 307 -12.84 6.08 38.96
C GLU A 307 -13.06 5.18 37.73
N HIS A 308 -14.06 5.50 36.91
CA HIS A 308 -14.34 4.80 35.67
C HIS A 308 -13.13 4.81 34.71
N LEU A 309 -12.55 6.00 34.48
CA LEU A 309 -11.41 6.13 33.57
C LEU A 309 -10.16 5.47 34.16
N LEU A 310 -9.95 5.57 35.47
CA LEU A 310 -8.85 4.88 36.15
C LEU A 310 -8.95 3.36 35.99
N LYS A 311 -10.12 2.76 36.24
CA LYS A 311 -10.40 1.33 36.02
C LYS A 311 -10.18 0.93 34.57
N GLU A 312 -10.66 1.71 33.60
CA GLU A 312 -10.45 1.45 32.18
C GLU A 312 -8.95 1.41 31.81
N LYS A 313 -8.18 2.41 32.26
CA LYS A 313 -6.74 2.52 31.95
C LYS A 313 -5.92 1.42 32.62
N THR A 314 -6.19 1.13 33.88
CA THR A 314 -5.51 0.07 34.64
C THR A 314 -5.83 -1.32 34.07
N ASN A 315 -7.10 -1.63 33.78
CA ASN A 315 -7.49 -2.90 33.15
C ASN A 315 -6.85 -3.08 31.76
N THR A 316 -6.78 -2.00 30.97
CA THR A 316 -6.09 -2.03 29.67
C THR A 316 -4.59 -2.28 29.84
N ALA A 317 -3.95 -1.70 30.85
CA ALA A 317 -2.54 -1.92 31.15
C ALA A 317 -2.27 -3.37 31.60
N ILE A 318 -3.13 -3.91 32.46
CA ILE A 318 -3.08 -5.32 32.89
C ILE A 318 -3.23 -6.26 31.68
N GLN A 319 -4.23 -6.05 30.82
CA GLN A 319 -4.43 -6.90 29.65
C GLN A 319 -3.21 -6.87 28.71
N LYS A 320 -2.61 -5.69 28.49
CA LYS A 320 -1.37 -5.57 27.71
C LYS A 320 -0.20 -6.31 28.34
N ALA A 321 -0.07 -6.27 29.67
CA ALA A 321 0.97 -7.00 30.38
C ALA A 321 0.75 -8.52 30.29
N ILE A 322 -0.50 -8.98 30.41
CA ILE A 322 -0.87 -10.39 30.20
C ILE A 322 -0.52 -10.85 28.78
N ASP A 323 -0.94 -10.10 27.76
CA ASP A 323 -0.63 -10.42 26.36
C ASP A 323 0.88 -10.48 26.13
N LYS A 324 1.65 -9.59 26.76
CA LYS A 324 3.11 -9.52 26.62
C LYS A 324 3.84 -10.67 27.33
N GLU A 325 3.48 -10.97 28.58
CA GLU A 325 4.21 -11.95 29.40
C GLU A 325 3.70 -13.39 29.19
N PHE A 326 2.40 -13.56 28.99
CA PHE A 326 1.74 -14.87 28.94
C PHE A 326 1.09 -15.20 27.59
N GLY A 327 1.11 -14.29 26.61
CA GLY A 327 0.50 -14.52 25.29
C GLY A 327 1.02 -15.76 24.56
N LYS A 328 2.31 -16.09 24.71
CA LYS A 328 2.90 -17.32 24.14
C LYS A 328 2.34 -18.59 24.78
N GLU A 329 2.02 -18.57 26.07
CA GLU A 329 1.41 -19.73 26.73
C GLU A 329 -0.05 -19.88 26.30
N LYS A 330 -0.79 -18.78 26.14
CA LYS A 330 -2.14 -18.80 25.53
C LYS A 330 -2.12 -19.44 24.14
N GLU A 331 -1.16 -19.04 23.31
CA GLU A 331 -0.98 -19.63 21.98
C GLU A 331 -0.63 -21.12 22.05
N ARG A 332 0.23 -21.52 22.99
CA ARG A 332 0.57 -22.93 23.21
C ARG A 332 -0.64 -23.76 23.63
N ILE A 333 -1.50 -23.23 24.49
CA ILE A 333 -2.76 -23.89 24.90
C ILE A 333 -3.65 -24.07 23.67
N TYR A 334 -3.84 -23.01 22.88
CA TYR A 334 -4.63 -23.06 21.64
C TYR A 334 -4.12 -24.13 20.67
N GLN A 335 -2.80 -24.15 20.40
CA GLN A 335 -2.19 -25.13 19.50
C GLN A 335 -2.36 -26.58 20.00
N LYS A 336 -2.18 -26.82 21.31
CA LYS A 336 -2.39 -28.15 21.91
C LYS A 336 -3.83 -28.62 21.76
N LEU A 337 -4.81 -27.74 22.02
CA LEU A 337 -6.23 -28.05 21.86
C LEU A 337 -6.57 -28.33 20.40
N ALA A 338 -6.09 -27.49 19.49
CA ALA A 338 -6.29 -27.66 18.06
C ALA A 338 -5.76 -29.02 17.58
N HIS A 339 -4.52 -29.37 17.96
CA HIS A 339 -3.92 -30.66 17.64
C HIS A 339 -4.70 -31.83 18.25
N LYS A 340 -5.15 -31.72 19.50
CA LYS A 340 -5.98 -32.75 20.15
C LYS A 340 -7.30 -32.99 19.41
N LYS A 341 -7.86 -31.93 18.79
CA LYS A 341 -9.07 -32.01 17.96
C LYS A 341 -8.78 -32.39 16.49
N GLY A 342 -7.53 -32.71 16.15
CA GLY A 342 -7.13 -33.19 14.82
C GLY A 342 -6.85 -32.09 13.79
N PHE A 343 -6.84 -30.82 14.20
CA PHE A 343 -6.49 -29.70 13.32
C PHE A 343 -4.98 -29.58 13.11
N ASP A 344 -4.60 -29.05 11.97
CA ASP A 344 -3.21 -28.76 11.62
C ASP A 344 -3.02 -27.27 11.38
N LEU A 345 -2.31 -26.63 12.30
CA LEU A 345 -2.00 -25.20 12.27
C LEU A 345 -0.55 -24.94 11.84
N SER A 346 0.15 -25.94 11.31
CA SER A 346 1.52 -25.77 10.84
C SER A 346 1.59 -24.75 9.71
N THR A 347 2.60 -23.90 9.78
CA THR A 347 2.85 -22.84 8.81
C THR A 347 4.25 -22.99 8.22
N ARG A 348 4.45 -22.38 7.04
CA ARG A 348 5.77 -22.19 6.44
C ARG A 348 5.92 -20.78 5.87
N PRO A 349 7.15 -20.27 5.70
CA PRO A 349 7.38 -19.01 5.02
C PRO A 349 6.81 -19.01 3.60
N MET A 350 6.25 -17.86 3.20
CA MET A 350 5.79 -17.62 1.84
C MET A 350 6.95 -17.47 0.85
N THR A 351 6.79 -18.06 -0.32
CA THR A 351 7.74 -18.04 -1.44
C THR A 351 7.10 -17.47 -2.70
N GLY A 352 7.88 -17.22 -3.76
CA GLY A 352 7.32 -16.71 -5.02
C GLY A 352 6.38 -17.69 -5.72
N ASP A 353 6.49 -18.99 -5.41
CA ASP A 353 5.58 -20.03 -5.94
C ASP A 353 4.18 -19.96 -5.33
N ASP A 354 4.02 -19.26 -4.20
CA ASP A 354 2.72 -19.05 -3.54
C ASP A 354 1.94 -17.86 -4.09
N LEU A 355 2.61 -17.02 -4.88
CA LEU A 355 2.02 -15.85 -5.50
C LEU A 355 1.23 -16.23 -6.74
N LEU A 356 0.15 -15.49 -7.01
CA LEU A 356 -0.50 -15.49 -8.31
C LEU A 356 -0.01 -14.27 -9.11
N TRP A 357 0.83 -14.50 -10.10
CA TRP A 357 1.33 -13.45 -10.97
C TRP A 357 1.55 -13.97 -12.39
N TYR A 358 1.49 -13.04 -13.34
CA TYR A 358 1.77 -13.29 -14.74
C TYR A 358 2.61 -12.15 -15.30
N GLY A 359 3.77 -12.49 -15.85
CA GLY A 359 4.69 -11.59 -16.53
C GLY A 359 4.51 -11.62 -18.04
N LYS A 360 4.81 -10.52 -18.71
CA LYS A 360 4.97 -10.43 -20.16
C LYS A 360 6.16 -9.55 -20.49
N ILE A 361 6.97 -9.97 -21.46
CA ILE A 361 8.13 -9.21 -21.92
C ILE A 361 7.68 -8.30 -23.09
N GLU A 362 8.16 -7.07 -23.11
CA GLU A 362 8.00 -6.14 -24.23
C GLU A 362 9.39 -5.74 -24.74
N ASN A 363 9.55 -5.68 -26.06
CA ASN A 363 10.83 -5.39 -26.72
C ASN A 363 10.95 -3.92 -27.13
N SER A 364 9.84 -3.17 -27.11
CA SER A 364 9.78 -1.81 -27.60
C SER A 364 9.16 -0.87 -26.57
N ARG A 365 9.52 0.41 -26.61
CA ARG A 365 8.82 1.47 -25.87
C ARG A 365 8.56 2.62 -26.81
N THR A 366 7.50 3.37 -26.57
CA THR A 366 7.21 4.58 -27.33
C THR A 366 7.39 5.84 -26.47
N TYR A 367 7.71 6.96 -27.12
CA TYR A 367 7.68 8.27 -26.49
C TYR A 367 6.23 8.67 -26.23
N LYS A 368 5.90 8.95 -24.96
CA LYS A 368 4.54 9.34 -24.60
C LYS A 368 4.29 10.81 -24.89
N ALA A 369 3.04 11.21 -25.11
CA ALA A 369 2.67 12.61 -25.35
C ALA A 369 3.01 13.55 -24.18
N ASN A 370 3.17 13.02 -22.97
CA ASN A 370 3.58 13.76 -21.79
C ASN A 370 5.07 13.58 -21.42
N ASP A 371 5.85 12.86 -22.24
CA ASP A 371 7.29 12.77 -22.05
C ASP A 371 7.91 14.15 -22.22
N LYS A 372 8.84 14.51 -21.32
CA LYS A 372 9.40 15.86 -21.26
C LYS A 372 9.93 16.33 -22.63
N PHE A 373 10.71 15.51 -23.32
CA PHE A 373 11.28 15.87 -24.62
C PHE A 373 10.24 15.92 -25.72
N ALA A 374 9.25 15.01 -25.73
CA ALA A 374 8.13 15.09 -26.66
C ALA A 374 7.30 16.36 -26.46
N VAL A 375 7.02 16.76 -25.21
CA VAL A 375 6.32 18.02 -24.89
C VAL A 375 7.14 19.24 -25.26
N GLN A 376 8.45 19.24 -24.95
CA GLN A 376 9.35 20.34 -25.29
C GLN A 376 9.45 20.51 -26.80
N ASN A 377 9.71 19.42 -27.53
CA ASN A 377 9.75 19.42 -28.99
C ASN A 377 8.43 19.86 -29.58
N LYS A 378 7.28 19.35 -29.10
CA LYS A 378 5.97 19.79 -29.56
C LYS A 378 5.79 21.30 -29.44
N ASN A 379 6.12 21.87 -28.27
CA ASN A 379 6.03 23.31 -28.08
C ASN A 379 6.98 24.10 -28.99
N THR A 380 8.21 23.61 -29.18
CA THR A 380 9.19 24.22 -30.08
C THR A 380 8.75 24.12 -31.55
N ILE A 381 8.19 22.98 -31.97
CA ILE A 381 7.64 22.77 -33.31
C ILE A 381 6.44 23.70 -33.53
N ASP A 382 5.54 23.84 -32.55
CA ASP A 382 4.41 24.77 -32.63
C ASP A 382 4.88 26.24 -32.76
N GLN A 383 5.96 26.62 -32.07
CA GLN A 383 6.60 27.93 -32.20
C GLN A 383 7.22 28.13 -33.59
N ILE A 384 7.97 27.13 -34.09
CA ILE A 384 8.55 27.15 -35.44
C ILE A 384 7.44 27.34 -36.48
N ASN A 385 6.37 26.54 -36.40
CA ASN A 385 5.23 26.61 -37.31
C ASN A 385 4.55 27.98 -37.30
N LYS A 386 4.47 28.63 -36.13
CA LYS A 386 3.93 29.98 -36.00
C LYS A 386 4.84 31.02 -36.67
N LEU A 387 6.15 30.95 -36.42
CA LEU A 387 7.14 31.87 -37.00
C LEU A 387 7.24 31.72 -38.52
N GLU A 388 7.21 30.49 -39.04
CA GLU A 388 7.21 30.22 -40.49
C GLU A 388 5.97 30.80 -41.17
N LYS A 389 4.80 30.71 -40.54
CA LYS A 389 3.55 31.31 -41.07
C LYS A 389 3.56 32.84 -41.06
N THR A 390 4.26 33.47 -40.12
CA THR A 390 4.31 34.94 -39.99
C THR A 390 5.53 35.57 -40.68
N ASN A 391 6.30 34.81 -41.50
CA ASN A 391 7.60 35.25 -42.05
C ASN A 391 8.55 35.81 -40.96
N GLY A 392 8.61 35.13 -39.81
CA GLY A 392 9.49 35.47 -38.69
C GLY A 392 10.99 35.30 -39.01
N ASP A 393 11.86 35.65 -38.06
CA ASP A 393 13.32 35.63 -38.28
C ASP A 393 13.81 34.21 -38.61
N LYS A 394 14.42 34.07 -39.80
CA LYS A 394 15.00 32.81 -40.28
C LYS A 394 16.13 32.31 -39.38
N LYS A 395 16.87 33.21 -38.69
CA LYS A 395 17.91 32.82 -37.74
C LYS A 395 17.31 32.20 -36.47
N GLU A 396 16.22 32.76 -35.97
CA GLU A 396 15.49 32.22 -34.82
C GLU A 396 14.91 30.84 -35.13
N ILE A 397 14.27 30.68 -36.30
CA ILE A 397 13.74 29.39 -36.76
C ILE A 397 14.86 28.34 -36.85
N LYS A 398 16.02 28.71 -37.41
CA LYS A 398 17.18 27.80 -37.50
C LYS A 398 17.64 27.35 -36.11
N MET A 399 17.81 28.29 -35.18
CA MET A 399 18.22 27.99 -33.81
C MET A 399 17.21 27.09 -33.07
N LEU A 400 15.90 27.31 -33.27
CA LEU A 400 14.87 26.46 -32.68
C LEU A 400 14.92 25.02 -33.23
N LYS A 401 15.14 24.85 -34.54
CA LYS A 401 15.30 23.52 -35.18
C LYS A 401 16.54 22.78 -34.67
N GLU A 402 17.64 23.48 -34.44
CA GLU A 402 18.87 22.90 -33.89
C GLU A 402 18.73 22.44 -32.43
N ASN A 403 17.85 23.10 -31.66
CA ASN A 403 17.61 22.77 -30.25
C ASN A 403 16.56 21.66 -30.02
N LEU A 404 15.98 21.10 -31.08
CA LEU A 404 15.05 19.97 -30.95
C LEU A 404 15.76 18.75 -30.38
N HIS A 405 15.16 18.14 -29.37
CA HIS A 405 15.68 16.94 -28.75
C HIS A 405 15.57 15.75 -29.70
N ARG A 406 16.66 15.01 -29.84
CA ARG A 406 16.75 13.83 -30.69
C ARG A 406 16.98 12.58 -29.86
N ASP A 407 16.42 11.48 -30.33
CA ASP A 407 16.71 10.16 -29.80
C ASP A 407 18.18 9.83 -30.07
N LYS A 408 18.89 9.35 -29.05
CA LYS A 408 20.35 9.20 -29.11
C LYS A 408 20.80 8.12 -30.09
N GLU A 409 19.98 7.09 -30.25
CA GLU A 409 20.31 5.91 -31.06
C GLU A 409 19.88 6.12 -32.51
N THR A 410 18.68 6.66 -32.73
CA THR A 410 18.13 6.85 -34.08
C THR A 410 18.48 8.20 -34.71
N GLY A 411 18.87 9.20 -33.91
CA GLY A 411 19.11 10.57 -34.37
C GLY A 411 17.85 11.34 -34.79
N LYS A 412 16.67 10.72 -34.71
CA LYS A 412 15.38 11.32 -35.10
C LYS A 412 14.89 12.29 -34.03
N ILE A 413 14.15 13.32 -34.45
CA ILE A 413 13.47 14.24 -33.53
C ILE A 413 12.46 13.44 -32.73
N ILE A 414 12.45 13.62 -31.42
CA ILE A 414 11.54 12.88 -30.54
C ILE A 414 10.13 13.45 -30.70
N GLU A 415 9.20 12.63 -31.20
CA GLU A 415 7.78 12.93 -31.23
C GLU A 415 6.96 11.89 -30.44
N ALA A 416 5.73 12.26 -30.09
CA ALA A 416 4.85 11.37 -29.34
C ALA A 416 4.34 10.23 -30.24
N GLY A 417 4.47 8.99 -29.77
CA GLY A 417 4.12 7.78 -30.53
C GLY A 417 5.33 7.08 -31.14
N ASP A 418 6.45 7.78 -31.32
CA ASP A 418 7.67 7.20 -31.90
C ASP A 418 8.26 6.11 -31.01
N LYS A 419 8.74 5.02 -31.61
CA LYS A 419 9.52 3.98 -30.91
C LYS A 419 10.85 4.57 -30.43
N LYS A 420 11.20 4.31 -29.17
CA LYS A 420 12.49 4.66 -28.57
C LYS A 420 13.58 3.80 -29.20
N GLY A 421 14.71 4.42 -29.51
CA GLY A 421 15.85 3.70 -30.05
C GLY A 421 16.57 2.83 -29.02
N GLY A 422 17.45 1.96 -29.51
CA GLY A 422 18.24 1.03 -28.69
C GLY A 422 17.41 -0.11 -28.09
N ILE A 423 18.04 -0.87 -27.21
CA ILE A 423 17.41 -2.02 -26.55
C ILE A 423 16.39 -1.50 -25.54
N GLN A 424 15.15 -1.97 -25.65
CA GLN A 424 14.04 -1.55 -24.78
C GLN A 424 13.38 -2.71 -24.03
N ILE A 425 14.05 -3.88 -23.95
CA ILE A 425 13.51 -5.06 -23.27
C ILE A 425 13.13 -4.75 -21.82
N HIS A 426 11.90 -5.08 -21.46
CA HIS A 426 11.37 -4.90 -20.11
C HIS A 426 10.21 -5.84 -19.81
N ALA A 427 9.83 -5.94 -18.54
CA ALA A 427 8.76 -6.82 -18.11
C ALA A 427 7.62 -6.03 -17.45
N HIS A 428 6.41 -6.39 -17.82
CA HIS A 428 5.18 -6.05 -17.11
C HIS A 428 4.69 -7.28 -16.36
N VAL A 429 4.44 -7.13 -15.07
CA VAL A 429 3.99 -8.22 -14.20
C VAL A 429 2.66 -7.84 -13.56
N VAL A 430 1.61 -8.59 -13.87
CA VAL A 430 0.32 -8.51 -13.20
C VAL A 430 0.38 -9.40 -11.97
N VAL A 431 0.19 -8.83 -10.79
CA VAL A 431 0.29 -9.53 -9.50
C VAL A 431 -1.06 -9.46 -8.81
N SER A 432 -1.64 -10.61 -8.45
CA SER A 432 -2.84 -10.65 -7.64
C SER A 432 -2.58 -10.06 -6.25
N ARG A 433 -3.59 -9.40 -5.68
CA ARG A 433 -3.56 -8.90 -4.31
C ARG A 433 -3.60 -10.03 -3.28
N HIS A 434 -3.92 -11.26 -3.68
CA HIS A 434 -3.97 -12.40 -2.79
C HIS A 434 -3.04 -13.51 -3.28
N ASP A 435 -2.57 -14.33 -2.35
CA ASP A 435 -1.85 -15.55 -2.68
C ASP A 435 -2.78 -16.57 -3.39
N LYS A 436 -2.20 -17.57 -4.05
CA LYS A 436 -2.96 -18.66 -4.69
C LYS A 436 -3.12 -19.93 -3.83
N THR A 437 -2.61 -19.95 -2.60
CA THR A 437 -2.48 -21.20 -1.83
C THR A 437 -3.79 -21.68 -1.23
N MET A 438 -4.63 -20.75 -0.76
CA MET A 438 -5.88 -21.07 -0.05
C MET A 438 -7.09 -21.07 -1.00
N LYS A 439 -7.97 -22.07 -0.90
CA LYS A 439 -9.27 -22.13 -1.58
C LYS A 439 -10.30 -21.24 -0.86
N ASN A 440 -10.32 -21.24 0.47
CA ASN A 440 -11.25 -20.43 1.23
C ASN A 440 -10.86 -18.95 1.16
N PRO A 441 -11.75 -18.06 0.67
CA PRO A 441 -11.45 -16.64 0.53
C PRO A 441 -11.02 -15.94 1.83
N ARG A 442 -11.44 -16.45 3.00
CA ARG A 442 -11.08 -15.90 4.32
C ARG A 442 -9.68 -16.28 4.79
N ASN A 443 -9.10 -17.34 4.23
CA ASN A 443 -7.77 -17.81 4.59
C ASN A 443 -6.68 -17.21 3.69
N LYS A 444 -7.06 -16.64 2.53
CA LYS A 444 -6.13 -15.96 1.63
C LYS A 444 -5.47 -14.76 2.30
N ILE A 445 -4.16 -14.65 2.11
CA ILE A 445 -3.32 -13.56 2.62
C ILE A 445 -3.38 -12.41 1.62
N SER A 446 -3.73 -11.22 2.11
CA SER A 446 -3.70 -10.00 1.30
C SER A 446 -2.29 -9.40 1.24
N LEU A 447 -1.78 -9.25 0.02
CA LEU A 447 -0.42 -8.84 -0.32
C LEU A 447 -0.47 -7.49 -1.04
N SER A 448 -0.32 -6.40 -0.28
CA SER A 448 -0.31 -5.04 -0.83
C SER A 448 1.06 -4.38 -0.72
N PRO A 449 1.79 -4.14 -1.84
CA PRO A 449 3.10 -3.49 -1.81
C PRO A 449 3.02 -1.97 -1.59
N LEU A 450 1.81 -1.42 -1.52
CA LEU A 450 1.53 0.02 -1.41
C LEU A 450 0.99 0.41 -0.02
N ALA A 451 0.89 -0.53 0.92
CA ALA A 451 0.52 -0.22 2.29
C ALA A 451 1.57 0.68 2.97
N ASN A 452 1.11 1.64 3.79
CA ASN A 452 2.00 2.57 4.50
C ASN A 452 2.67 1.96 5.75
N ALA A 453 2.15 0.83 6.23
CA ALA A 453 2.75 0.04 7.30
C ALA A 453 4.01 -0.66 6.77
N LYS A 454 5.20 -0.20 7.16
CA LYS A 454 6.49 -0.81 6.75
C LYS A 454 7.02 -1.84 7.76
N GLU A 455 6.71 -1.62 9.04
CA GLU A 455 7.22 -2.39 10.19
C GLU A 455 6.12 -2.69 11.22
N SER A 456 4.85 -2.42 10.89
CA SER A 456 3.76 -2.71 11.81
C SER A 456 3.70 -4.21 12.03
N ARG A 457 3.52 -4.63 13.28
CA ARG A 457 3.23 -6.03 13.61
C ARG A 457 1.75 -6.15 13.99
N THR A 458 1.13 -7.30 13.71
CA THR A 458 -0.17 -7.61 14.32
C THR A 458 -0.01 -7.67 15.85
N GLN A 459 -1.12 -7.65 16.59
CA GLN A 459 -1.10 -7.92 18.05
C GLN A 459 -0.43 -9.28 18.38
N HIS A 460 -0.42 -10.20 17.41
CA HIS A 460 0.23 -11.52 17.49
C HIS A 460 1.66 -11.54 16.93
N GLY A 461 2.27 -10.38 16.62
CA GLY A 461 3.68 -10.27 16.26
C GLY A 461 4.04 -10.47 14.78
N GLU A 462 3.07 -10.79 13.91
CA GLU A 462 3.31 -10.99 12.47
C GLU A 462 3.63 -9.67 11.77
N LYS A 463 4.64 -9.65 10.89
CA LYS A 463 4.95 -8.45 10.10
C LYS A 463 3.80 -8.11 9.14
N ILE A 464 3.25 -6.91 9.29
CA ILE A 464 2.30 -6.28 8.39
C ILE A 464 3.05 -5.22 7.61
N GLY A 465 3.32 -5.48 6.33
CA GLY A 465 3.87 -4.46 5.46
C GLY A 465 4.69 -4.95 4.29
N PHE A 466 5.09 -4.00 3.46
CA PHE A 466 6.03 -4.22 2.36
C PHE A 466 7.05 -3.07 2.35
N ASP A 467 8.33 -3.40 2.50
CA ASP A 467 9.40 -2.42 2.39
C ASP A 467 9.90 -2.33 0.95
N ARG A 468 9.33 -1.35 0.24
CA ARG A 468 9.71 -1.00 -1.15
C ARG A 468 11.19 -0.65 -1.29
N THR A 469 11.80 -0.03 -0.29
CA THR A 469 13.21 0.39 -0.33
C THR A 469 14.10 -0.86 -0.35
N ALA A 470 13.87 -1.76 0.60
CA ALA A 470 14.57 -3.03 0.69
C ALA A 470 14.32 -3.89 -0.56
N PHE A 471 13.10 -3.90 -1.09
CA PHE A 471 12.77 -4.63 -2.32
C PHE A 471 13.55 -4.12 -3.53
N PHE A 472 13.66 -2.80 -3.73
CA PHE A 472 14.41 -2.25 -4.86
C PHE A 472 15.91 -2.53 -4.76
N GLN A 473 16.50 -2.42 -3.56
CA GLN A 473 17.90 -2.80 -3.33
C GLN A 473 18.13 -4.31 -3.57
N LYS A 474 17.19 -5.15 -3.14
CA LYS A 474 17.24 -6.60 -3.41
C LYS A 474 17.15 -6.88 -4.91
N GLY A 475 16.31 -6.16 -5.65
CA GLY A 475 16.24 -6.28 -7.11
C GLY A 475 17.56 -5.99 -7.81
N GLU A 476 18.30 -4.97 -7.38
CA GLU A 476 19.67 -4.71 -7.86
C GLU A 476 20.58 -5.90 -7.58
N LYS A 477 20.60 -6.40 -6.34
CA LYS A 477 21.45 -7.55 -5.96
C LYS A 477 21.11 -8.82 -6.72
N VAL A 478 19.82 -9.09 -6.95
CA VAL A 478 19.36 -10.25 -7.73
C VAL A 478 19.87 -10.13 -9.17
N PHE A 479 19.78 -8.94 -9.78
CA PHE A 479 20.32 -8.70 -11.12
C PHE A 479 21.83 -8.90 -11.15
N ASP A 480 22.54 -8.26 -10.21
CA ASP A 480 24.01 -8.27 -10.13
C ASP A 480 24.54 -9.69 -9.95
N THR A 481 23.91 -10.47 -9.07
CA THR A 481 24.30 -11.87 -8.83
C THR A 481 23.95 -12.75 -10.04
N LYS A 482 22.77 -12.57 -10.63
CA LYS A 482 22.28 -13.44 -11.71
C LYS A 482 23.05 -13.28 -13.01
N PHE A 483 23.47 -12.05 -13.31
CA PHE A 483 24.15 -11.72 -14.56
C PHE A 483 25.62 -11.37 -14.35
N GLU A 484 26.16 -11.54 -13.13
CA GLU A 484 27.54 -11.16 -12.79
C GLU A 484 27.84 -9.70 -13.17
N TYR A 485 26.88 -8.81 -12.91
CA TYR A 485 26.97 -7.40 -13.29
C TYR A 485 27.69 -6.59 -12.20
N ASP A 486 28.83 -6.01 -12.55
CA ASP A 486 29.59 -5.12 -11.65
C ASP A 486 28.96 -3.71 -11.60
N ARG A 487 28.02 -3.56 -10.68
CA ARG A 487 27.28 -2.31 -10.52
C ARG A 487 28.12 -1.24 -9.83
N HIS A 488 28.50 -0.22 -10.60
CA HIS A 488 29.14 0.97 -10.04
C HIS A 488 28.20 1.76 -9.11
N LYS A 489 28.76 2.44 -8.10
CA LYS A 489 28.01 3.07 -6.99
C LYS A 489 26.96 4.09 -7.44
N GLU A 490 27.22 4.88 -8.48
CA GLU A 490 26.29 5.90 -8.98
C GLU A 490 25.07 5.28 -9.68
N GLN A 491 25.14 4.00 -10.03
CA GLN A 491 24.04 3.26 -10.64
C GLN A 491 23.09 2.64 -9.60
N THR A 492 23.41 2.77 -8.31
CA THR A 492 22.64 2.16 -7.23
C THR A 492 21.39 2.98 -6.88
N PHE A 493 20.34 2.28 -6.48
CA PHE A 493 19.09 2.88 -6.02
C PHE A 493 19.33 3.80 -4.82
N ASN A 494 20.27 3.46 -3.94
CA ASN A 494 20.60 4.27 -2.78
C ASN A 494 21.20 5.61 -3.17
N HIS A 495 22.17 5.61 -4.07
CA HIS A 495 22.77 6.83 -4.59
C HIS A 495 21.70 7.70 -5.26
N TYR A 496 20.91 7.13 -6.16
CA TYR A 496 19.80 7.84 -6.81
C TYR A 496 18.80 8.44 -5.80
N ASN A 497 18.40 7.68 -4.79
CA ASN A 497 17.42 8.13 -3.80
C ASN A 497 17.99 9.23 -2.90
N GLN A 498 19.29 9.19 -2.61
CA GLN A 498 19.99 10.24 -1.88
C GLN A 498 20.03 11.54 -2.70
N GLU A 499 20.50 11.50 -3.94
CA GLU A 499 20.51 12.67 -4.83
C GLU A 499 19.11 13.29 -4.94
N LYS A 500 18.08 12.45 -5.14
CA LYS A 500 16.69 12.90 -5.21
C LYS A 500 16.24 13.65 -3.96
N LYS A 501 16.64 13.18 -2.77
CA LYS A 501 16.34 13.85 -1.49
C LYS A 501 17.06 15.18 -1.38
N GLU A 502 18.34 15.22 -1.72
CA GLU A 502 19.15 16.45 -1.72
C GLU A 502 18.53 17.49 -2.65
N ILE A 503 18.19 17.11 -3.88
CA ILE A 503 17.50 17.98 -4.85
C ILE A 503 16.16 18.49 -4.32
N LYS A 504 15.39 17.65 -3.62
CA LYS A 504 14.12 18.06 -3.02
C LYS A 504 14.35 19.05 -1.87
N GLY A 505 15.38 18.83 -1.05
CA GLY A 505 15.82 19.74 0.01
C GLY A 505 16.19 21.11 -0.55
N LEU A 506 17.04 21.15 -1.58
CA LEU A 506 17.41 22.40 -2.26
C LEU A 506 16.18 23.12 -2.83
N LYS A 507 15.23 22.41 -3.46
CA LYS A 507 13.99 23.02 -3.99
C LYS A 507 13.10 23.64 -2.93
N ASN A 508 13.09 23.10 -1.71
CA ASN A 508 12.31 23.63 -0.61
C ASN A 508 12.97 24.87 0.02
N GLN A 509 14.29 25.02 -0.11
CA GLN A 509 15.05 26.19 0.38
C GLN A 509 15.00 27.39 -0.59
N ILE A 510 14.67 27.17 -1.87
CA ILE A 510 14.69 28.22 -2.90
C ILE A 510 13.31 28.91 -2.99
N THR A 511 13.23 30.18 -2.57
CA THR A 511 12.04 31.04 -2.70
C THR A 511 11.80 31.48 -4.17
N GLY A 512 10.56 31.88 -4.46
CA GLY A 512 9.95 31.90 -5.81
C GLY A 512 10.69 32.62 -6.95
N LYS A 513 11.63 33.54 -6.69
CA LYS A 513 12.35 34.28 -7.75
C LYS A 513 13.62 33.59 -8.27
N ALA A 514 14.23 32.66 -7.50
CA ALA A 514 15.44 31.93 -7.92
C ALA A 514 15.14 30.55 -8.56
N LYS A 515 13.87 30.16 -8.59
CA LYS A 515 13.39 28.84 -9.03
C LYS A 515 13.70 28.53 -10.50
N GLY A 516 13.64 29.52 -11.39
CA GLY A 516 13.89 29.35 -12.83
C GLY A 516 15.36 29.02 -13.15
N LYS A 517 16.29 29.86 -12.69
CA LYS A 517 17.74 29.71 -12.95
C LYS A 517 18.34 28.50 -12.21
N ALA A 518 17.92 28.24 -10.98
CA ALA A 518 18.40 27.07 -10.23
C ALA A 518 17.89 25.76 -10.84
N THR A 519 16.64 25.69 -11.32
CA THR A 519 16.12 24.49 -11.99
C THR A 519 16.86 24.20 -13.30
N GLN A 520 17.29 25.25 -14.01
CA GLN A 520 18.04 25.15 -15.27
C GLN A 520 19.50 24.73 -15.03
N PHE A 521 20.14 25.22 -13.95
CA PHE A 521 21.46 24.78 -13.50
C PHE A 521 21.44 23.31 -13.04
N LEU A 522 20.43 22.91 -12.25
CA LEU A 522 20.23 21.52 -11.83
C LEU A 522 19.95 20.57 -12.99
N MET A 523 19.25 21.00 -14.05
CA MET A 523 19.03 20.15 -15.23
C MET A 523 20.30 19.91 -16.06
N LYS A 524 21.27 20.83 -15.99
CA LYS A 524 22.49 20.80 -16.81
C LYS A 524 23.63 20.01 -16.16
N HIS A 525 23.66 19.92 -14.82
CA HIS A 525 24.83 19.40 -14.08
C HIS A 525 24.66 18.05 -13.39
N THR A 526 23.46 17.47 -13.30
CA THR A 526 23.25 16.29 -12.45
C THR A 526 22.65 15.07 -13.19
N GLY A 527 22.68 15.01 -14.53
CA GLY A 527 22.15 13.87 -15.29
C GLY A 527 20.64 13.59 -15.12
N LEU A 528 19.92 14.45 -14.39
CA LEU A 528 18.52 14.26 -13.96
C LEU A 528 17.50 14.16 -15.11
N SER A 529 17.88 14.54 -16.32
CA SER A 529 17.05 14.39 -17.52
C SER A 529 16.76 12.94 -17.88
N GLU A 530 17.71 12.03 -17.65
CA GLU A 530 17.53 10.60 -17.95
C GLU A 530 16.71 9.91 -16.85
N ILE A 531 16.93 10.31 -15.59
CA ILE A 531 16.40 9.57 -14.45
C ILE A 531 14.96 9.97 -14.10
N LYS A 532 14.51 11.18 -14.47
CA LYS A 532 13.09 11.57 -14.32
C LYS A 532 12.16 10.90 -15.34
N GLN A 533 12.69 10.43 -16.48
CA GLN A 533 11.89 9.73 -17.50
C GLN A 533 11.56 8.29 -17.09
N GLN A 534 12.37 7.66 -16.23
CA GLN A 534 12.12 6.29 -15.79
C GLN A 534 11.16 6.22 -14.60
N ILE A 535 10.97 7.31 -13.83
CA ILE A 535 10.28 7.26 -12.53
C ILE A 535 9.00 8.09 -12.55
N SER A 536 7.94 7.54 -13.16
CA SER A 536 6.54 7.68 -12.72
C SER A 536 5.55 7.04 -13.71
N PRO A 537 5.28 5.73 -13.63
CA PRO A 537 4.15 5.11 -14.37
C PRO A 537 2.77 5.47 -13.77
N VAL A 538 2.72 5.98 -12.55
CA VAL A 538 1.46 6.06 -11.76
C VAL A 538 0.54 7.22 -12.18
N ALA A 539 1.08 8.28 -12.79
CA ALA A 539 0.25 9.36 -13.33
C ALA A 539 -0.31 9.03 -14.74
N SER A 540 0.38 8.16 -15.48
CA SER A 540 0.07 7.81 -16.87
C SER A 540 -1.08 6.80 -16.96
N ILE A 541 -1.17 5.87 -16.01
CA ILE A 541 -2.22 4.84 -15.99
C ILE A 541 -3.59 5.42 -15.60
N LYS A 542 -3.63 6.54 -14.86
CA LYS A 542 -4.87 7.29 -14.61
C LYS A 542 -5.37 8.08 -15.81
N LYS A 543 -4.52 8.33 -16.82
CA LYS A 543 -4.85 9.17 -17.98
C LYS A 543 -4.98 8.36 -19.28
N GLU A 544 -4.33 7.20 -19.38
CA GLU A 544 -4.39 6.29 -20.53
C GLU A 544 -5.57 5.30 -20.48
N LEU A 545 -6.22 5.10 -19.33
CA LEU A 545 -7.36 4.16 -19.19
C LEU A 545 -8.74 4.77 -19.45
N GLY A 546 -8.85 5.91 -20.13
CA GLY A 546 -10.11 6.58 -20.54
C GLY A 546 -11.44 5.91 -20.17
N ILE A 547 -11.85 6.00 -18.90
CA ILE A 547 -13.21 5.60 -18.48
C ILE A 547 -14.08 6.84 -18.58
N VAL A 548 -14.89 6.85 -19.63
CA VAL A 548 -15.90 7.85 -19.92
C VAL A 548 -17.03 7.74 -18.90
N ALA A 549 -17.31 8.81 -18.16
CA ALA A 549 -18.63 9.05 -17.58
C ALA A 549 -18.90 10.57 -17.51
N ASN A 550 -19.73 11.01 -18.47
CA ASN A 550 -20.60 12.19 -18.52
C ASN A 550 -19.98 13.61 -18.42
N ILE A 551 -19.92 14.27 -19.58
CA ILE A 551 -19.73 15.71 -19.75
C ILE A 551 -21.10 16.42 -19.77
N PRO A 552 -21.32 17.47 -18.95
CA PRO A 552 -22.24 18.54 -19.28
C PRO A 552 -21.50 19.65 -20.06
N THR A 553 -22.13 20.07 -21.14
CA THR A 553 -21.73 21.10 -22.09
C THR A 553 -21.70 22.51 -21.50
N SER A 554 -20.51 23.12 -21.41
CA SER A 554 -20.28 24.51 -21.85
C SER A 554 -18.78 24.85 -21.79
N LEU A 555 -18.25 25.29 -22.93
CA LEU A 555 -16.92 25.88 -23.09
C LEU A 555 -17.09 27.17 -23.90
N PRO A 556 -16.40 28.25 -23.51
CA PRO A 556 -15.61 29.06 -24.45
C PRO A 556 -14.13 28.93 -24.07
N ARG A 557 -13.24 28.33 -24.88
CA ARG A 557 -12.62 28.75 -26.16
C ARG A 557 -11.63 29.94 -26.05
N GLY A 558 -10.34 29.61 -25.90
CA GLY A 558 -9.26 30.35 -26.58
C GLY A 558 -8.45 31.39 -25.78
N ALA A 559 -7.18 31.53 -26.15
CA ALA A 559 -6.14 32.34 -25.51
C ALA A 559 -6.11 33.84 -25.90
N ILE A 560 -7.18 34.37 -26.51
CA ILE A 560 -7.22 35.75 -27.04
C ILE A 560 -7.99 36.72 -26.09
N ASP A 561 -8.83 36.22 -25.19
CA ASP A 561 -9.60 37.09 -24.28
C ASP A 561 -8.87 37.54 -23.01
N LEU A 562 -7.74 36.91 -22.63
CA LEU A 562 -6.91 37.42 -21.53
C LEU A 562 -5.91 38.48 -22.01
N ALA A 563 -5.55 38.45 -23.29
CA ALA A 563 -4.60 39.39 -23.89
C ALA A 563 -5.19 40.80 -24.07
N PHE A 564 -6.52 40.96 -24.06
CA PHE A 564 -7.18 42.25 -24.28
C PHE A 564 -7.50 43.07 -23.00
N LYS A 565 -7.29 42.55 -21.78
CA LYS A 565 -7.65 43.30 -20.55
C LYS A 565 -6.51 43.75 -19.65
N ILE A 566 -5.30 43.22 -19.75
CA ILE A 566 -4.18 43.67 -18.88
C ILE A 566 -3.33 44.79 -19.54
N VAL A 567 -3.48 45.04 -20.84
CA VAL A 567 -2.91 46.24 -21.48
C VAL A 567 -3.70 47.52 -21.13
N LYS A 568 -4.90 47.42 -20.54
CA LYS A 568 -5.80 48.58 -20.32
C LYS A 568 -5.93 49.07 -18.88
N ALA A 569 -5.20 48.50 -17.91
CA ALA A 569 -5.21 48.95 -16.52
C ALA A 569 -3.90 49.66 -16.09
N ILE A 570 -3.15 50.18 -17.07
CA ILE A 570 -2.03 51.13 -16.87
C ILE A 570 -2.53 52.60 -16.87
N ASN A 571 -3.82 52.86 -17.11
CA ASN A 571 -4.36 54.23 -17.03
C ASN A 571 -5.16 54.43 -15.74
N ASN A 572 -4.44 54.68 -14.65
CA ASN A 572 -4.88 55.66 -13.67
C ASN A 572 -4.65 57.07 -14.25
N ASP A 573 -5.54 57.99 -13.91
CA ASP A 573 -5.31 59.42 -13.71
C ASP A 573 -5.01 60.33 -14.92
N ILE A 574 -6.08 60.95 -15.43
CA ILE A 574 -6.22 62.43 -15.40
C ILE A 574 -7.63 62.81 -14.89
N GLY A 575 -7.68 63.52 -13.76
CA GLY A 575 -8.79 64.39 -13.30
C GLY A 575 -9.68 63.77 -12.21
N TYR A 576 -9.44 63.92 -10.91
CA TYR A 576 -9.20 65.11 -10.08
C TYR A 576 -8.56 64.72 -8.74
#